data_AF-A0A2V7H1S3-F1
#
_entry.id   AF-A0A2V7H1S3-F1
#
_cell.length_a   1.000
_cell.length_b   1.000
_cell.length_c   1.000
_cell.angle_alpha   90.00
_cell.angle_beta   90.00
_cell.angle_gamma   90.00
#
_symmetry.space_group_name_H-M   'P 1'
#
loop_
_entity.id
_entity.type
_entity.pdbx_description
1 polymer ?
#
loop_
_entity_poly.entity_id
_entity_poly.type
_entity_poly.pdbx_seq_one_letter_code
_entity_poly.pdbx_strand_id
1 'polypeptide(L)' 'EATGYLAANSPLLVGSRWAAVTVLPGLRFGNPGGSQFTLMVGATTFFGHRTETRALFTLHVDTPLARRGTHP' A
#
# COMPACT_ATOMS: atom_id res chain seq x y z
N GLU A 1 8.41 -0.21 3.06
CA GLU A 1 7.38 -0.07 4.12
C GLU A 1 6.90 -1.45 4.54
N ALA A 2 6.47 -1.61 5.80
CA ALA A 2 5.88 -2.85 6.28
C ALA A 2 4.65 -2.53 7.15
N THR A 3 3.55 -3.24 6.90
CA THR A 3 2.25 -2.97 7.53
C THR A 3 1.62 -4.27 8.02
N GLY A 4 1.10 -4.26 9.24
CA GLY A 4 0.37 -5.37 9.84
C GLY A 4 -1.14 -5.15 9.80
N TYR A 5 -1.89 -6.22 9.57
CA TYR A 5 -3.35 -6.23 9.55
C TYR A 5 -3.91 -7.36 10.42
N LEU A 6 -5.07 -7.15 11.01
CA LEU A 6 -5.80 -8.13 11.81
C LEU A 6 -7.28 -8.08 11.44
N ALA A 7 -7.91 -9.25 11.30
CA ALA A 7 -9.35 -9.36 11.06
C ALA A 7 -9.96 -10.46 11.92
N ALA A 8 -11.17 -10.20 12.44
CA ALA A 8 -11.88 -11.12 13.33
C ALA A 8 -13.18 -11.71 12.73
N ASN A 9 -13.71 -11.11 11.65
CA ASN A 9 -14.90 -11.56 10.92
C ASN A 9 -14.73 -11.28 9.42
N SER A 10 -13.75 -11.91 8.80
CA SER A 10 -13.42 -11.70 7.39
C SER A 10 -14.12 -12.70 6.47
N PRO A 11 -14.69 -12.26 5.33
CA PRO A 11 -15.22 -13.17 4.31
C PRO A 11 -14.13 -13.78 3.42
N LEU A 12 -12.85 -13.52 3.71
CA LEU A 12 -11.74 -14.02 2.89
C LEU A 12 -11.55 -15.54 3.07
N LEU A 13 -11.12 -16.19 1.99
CA LEU A 13 -10.89 -17.65 1.95
C LEU A 13 -9.79 -18.13 2.91
N VAL A 14 -8.97 -17.23 3.46
CA VAL A 14 -7.99 -17.49 4.53
C VAL A 14 -8.63 -17.73 5.91
N GLY A 15 -9.95 -17.51 6.03
CA GLY A 15 -10.75 -17.80 7.22
C GLY A 15 -11.35 -16.54 7.86
N SER A 16 -12.25 -16.76 8.82
CA SER A 16 -12.94 -15.66 9.52
C SER A 16 -12.00 -14.80 10.37
N ARG A 17 -10.97 -15.42 10.96
CA ARG A 17 -9.92 -14.74 11.74
C ARG A 17 -8.56 -14.91 11.09
N TRP A 18 -7.84 -13.82 10.88
CA TRP A 18 -6.49 -13.86 10.34
C TRP A 18 -5.66 -12.63 10.77
N ALA A 19 -4.35 -12.80 10.76
CA ALA A 19 -3.36 -11.73 10.79
C ALA A 19 -2.64 -11.67 9.45
N ALA A 20 -2.19 -10.50 9.00
CA ALA A 20 -1.38 -10.41 7.80
C ALA A 20 -0.24 -9.42 7.96
N VAL A 21 0.86 -9.69 7.27
CA VAL A 21 2.00 -8.78 7.16
C VAL A 21 2.25 -8.51 5.69
N THR A 22 2.26 -7.23 5.35
CA THR A 22 2.56 -6.74 4.02
C THR A 22 3.91 -6.05 4.03
N VAL A 23 4.77 -6.39 3.08
CA VAL A 23 6.03 -5.68 2.83
C VAL A 23 5.97 -5.07 1.45
N LEU A 24 6.16 -3.75 1.36
CA LEU A 24 6.10 -2.96 0.14
C LEU A 24 7.41 -2.17 -0.02
N PRO A 25 8.43 -2.75 -0.67
CA PRO A 25 9.50 -1.95 -1.25
C PRO A 25 8.91 -1.08 -2.38
N GLY A 26 9.28 0.19 -2.38
CA GLY A 26 8.81 1.17 -3.34
C GLY A 26 9.97 1.91 -4.00
N LEU A 27 9.84 2.16 -5.30
CA LEU A 27 10.69 3.08 -6.06
C LEU A 27 9.88 4.36 -6.31
N ARG A 28 10.42 5.49 -5.86
CA ARG A 28 9.84 6.81 -6.07
C ARG A 28 10.52 7.48 -7.26
N PHE A 29 9.72 8.08 -8.13
CA PHE A 29 10.14 8.81 -9.31
C PHE A 29 9.53 10.21 -9.34
N GLY A 30 10.23 11.16 -9.93
CA GLY A 30 9.77 12.55 -10.07
C GLY A 30 10.49 13.53 -9.14
N ASN A 31 10.03 14.78 -9.14
CA ASN A 31 10.70 15.90 -8.48
C ASN A 31 10.01 16.25 -7.14
N PRO A 32 10.72 16.42 -6.02
CA PRO A 32 10.13 16.78 -4.71
C PRO A 32 9.24 18.03 -4.68
N GLY A 33 9.40 18.96 -5.64
CA GLY A 33 8.55 20.14 -5.78
C GLY A 33 7.51 20.07 -6.90
N GLY A 34 7.35 18.92 -7.54
CA GLY A 34 6.48 18.72 -8.70
C GLY A 34 5.68 17.43 -8.59
N SER A 35 5.22 16.91 -9.73
CA SER A 35 4.55 15.61 -9.77
C SER A 35 5.51 14.49 -9.40
N GLN A 36 5.07 13.59 -8.52
CA GLN A 36 5.79 12.37 -8.16
C GLN A 36 4.90 11.16 -8.35
N PHE A 37 5.50 10.02 -8.63
CA PHE A 37 4.81 8.74 -8.54
C PHE A 37 5.69 7.71 -7.87
N THR A 38 5.09 6.81 -7.11
CA THR A 38 5.77 5.73 -6.42
C THR A 38 5.19 4.41 -6.88
N LEU A 39 6.06 3.54 -7.41
CA LEU A 39 5.73 2.17 -7.75
C LEU A 39 6.10 1.28 -6.58
N MET A 40 5.17 0.46 -6.08
CA MET A 40 5.47 -0.51 -5.02
C MET A 40 5.06 -1.91 -5.45
N VAL A 41 5.96 -2.86 -5.22
CA VAL A 41 5.73 -4.29 -5.48
C VAL A 41 6.00 -5.02 -4.21
N GLY A 42 5.00 -5.71 -3.68
CA GLY A 42 5.07 -6.30 -2.36
C GLY A 42 4.46 -7.69 -2.28
N ALA A 43 4.66 -8.29 -1.13
CA ALA A 43 4.00 -9.52 -0.76
C ALA A 43 3.24 -9.30 0.55
N THR A 44 2.02 -9.84 0.60
CA THR A 44 1.21 -9.91 1.81
C THR A 44 1.10 -11.37 2.21
N THR A 45 1.62 -11.71 3.39
CA THR A 45 1.47 -13.04 3.98
C THR A 45 0.34 -13.02 4.99
N PHE A 46 -0.66 -13.86 4.79
CA PHE A 46 -1.79 -14.06 5.69
C PHE A 46 -1.53 -15.28 6.58
N PHE A 47 -1.87 -15.16 7.86
CA PHE A 47 -1.82 -16.18 8.89
C PHE A 47 -3.24 -16.36 9.45
N GLY A 48 -3.94 -17.39 8.98
CA GLY A 48 -5.30 -17.71 9.40
C GLY A 48 -5.52 -19.21 9.46
N HIS A 49 -6.66 -19.68 8.92
CA HIS A 49 -6.92 -21.11 8.76
C HIS A 49 -5.89 -21.80 7.86
N ARG A 50 -5.34 -21.06 6.89
CA ARG A 50 -4.18 -21.45 6.08
C ARG A 50 -3.23 -20.27 5.96
N THR A 51 -1.93 -20.56 5.82
CA THR A 51 -0.95 -19.53 5.49
C THR A 51 -0.92 -19.35 3.98
N GLU A 52 -1.14 -18.13 3.50
CA GLU A 52 -1.18 -17.81 2.08
C GLU A 52 -0.39 -16.52 1.82
N THR A 53 0.41 -16.49 0.77
CA THR A 53 1.12 -15.27 0.35
C THR A 53 0.54 -14.77 -0.96
N ARG A 54 0.16 -13.49 -0.99
CA ARG A 54 -0.38 -12.83 -2.18
C ARG A 54 0.56 -11.71 -2.62
N ALA A 55 0.82 -11.65 -3.92
CA ALA A 55 1.53 -10.52 -4.50
C ALA A 55 0.63 -9.28 -4.53
N LEU A 56 1.22 -8.11 -4.30
CA LEU A 56 0.55 -6.82 -4.35
C LEU A 56 1.34 -5.90 -5.27
N PHE A 57 0.63 -5.17 -6.13
CA PHE A 57 1.20 -4.13 -6.97
C PHE A 57 0.40 -2.85 -6.75
N THR A 58 1.08 -1.75 -6.39
CA THR A 58 0.43 -0.46 -6.17
C THR A 58 1.18 0.66 -6.88
N LEU A 59 0.41 1.62 -7.37
CA LEU A 59 0.89 2.86 -7.96
C LEU A 59 0.31 4.02 -7.14
N HIS A 60 1.19 4.82 -6.54
CA HIS A 60 0.82 6.07 -5.88
C HIS A 60 1.18 7.22 -6.80
N VAL A 61 0.25 8.16 -7.04
CA VAL A 61 0.51 9.36 -7.83
C VAL A 61 0.26 10.59 -6.96
N ASP A 62 1.33 11.32 -6.67
CA ASP A 62 1.29 12.59 -5.95
C ASP A 62 1.27 13.73 -6.98
N THR A 63 0.19 14.50 -6.99
CA THR A 63 0.08 15.67 -7.87
C THR A 63 0.17 16.93 -7.03
N PRO A 64 1.10 17.87 -7.33
CA PRO A 64 1.21 19.10 -6.56
C PRO A 64 -0.08 19.91 -6.74
N LEU A 65 -0.65 20.38 -5.62
CA LEU A 65 -1.74 21.34 -5.69
C LEU A 65 -1.24 22.56 -6.46
N ALA A 66 -1.96 22.94 -7.52
CA ALA A 66 -1.72 24.20 -8.20
C ALA A 66 -1.84 25.32 -7.16
N ARG A 67 -0.71 25.87 -6.72
CA ARG A 67 -0.65 27.04 -5.86
C ARG A 67 -1.29 28.18 -6.66
N ARG A 68 -2.59 28.44 -6.43
CA ARG A 68 -3.17 29.71 -6.86
C ARG A 68 -2.48 30.76 -6.01
N GLY A 69 -1.59 31.53 -6.64
CA GLY A 69 -0.98 32.68 -6.01
C GLY A 69 -2.10 33.56 -5.45
N THR A 70 -2.07 33.81 -4.15
CA THR A 70 -2.71 34.99 -3.60
C THR A 70 -1.92 36.16 -4.18
N HIS A 71 -2.48 36.79 -5.22
CA HIS A 71 -1.97 38.08 -5.67
C HIS A 71 -2.33 39.15 -4.64
N PRO A 72 -1.46 40.17 -4.48
CA PRO A 72 -1.55 41.19 -3.44
C PRO A 72 -2.82 42.05 -3.52
#